data_AF-A0A366HDD7-F1
#
_entry.id   AF-A0A366HDD7-F1
#
_cell.length_a   1.000
_cell.length_b   1.000
_cell.length_c   1.000
_cell.angle_alpha   90.00
_cell.angle_beta   90.00
_cell.angle_gamma   90.00
#
_symmetry.space_group_name_H-M   'P 1'
#
loop_
_entity.id
_entity.type
_entity.pdbx_description
1 polymer ?
#
loop_
_entity_poly.entity_id
_entity_poly.type
_entity_poly.pdbx_seq_one_letter_code
_entity_poly.pdbx_strand_id
1 'polypeptide(L)'
;MLPILAEMPLGSLLWFVPLFICAWIASGYVVSRKGWHAFAVKYPATHPPMGRRYTVSTSNFQSGRYQGVVRVVFAEEGIHFSVVILFRSFHEPFLLPWSSVTWVEEQAGAFKSKWFQLHADDEAGSIDLLLPGKVEQDLLTYFRKPLGCPDDDEDEEGDAADATA
;
A
#
# COMPACT_ATOMS: atom_id res chain seq x y z
N MET A 1 6.28 -33.19 -29.55
CA MET A 1 7.36 -33.70 -28.66
C MET A 1 8.50 -32.71 -28.73
N LEU A 2 8.78 -31.97 -27.66
CA LEU A 2 9.73 -30.84 -27.61
C LEU A 2 11.13 -31.33 -27.18
N PRO A 3 12.15 -31.37 -28.07
CA PRO A 3 13.53 -31.66 -27.68
C PRO A 3 14.30 -30.34 -27.53
N ILE A 4 13.80 -29.39 -26.74
CA ILE A 4 14.44 -28.08 -26.55
C ILE A 4 15.05 -27.93 -25.14
N LEU A 5 14.74 -28.84 -24.20
CA LEU A 5 15.20 -28.74 -22.82
C LEU A 5 16.47 -29.56 -22.50
N ALA A 6 17.03 -30.31 -23.46
CA ALA A 6 18.07 -31.30 -23.17
C ALA A 6 19.54 -30.80 -23.25
N GLU A 7 19.80 -29.61 -23.79
CA GLU A 7 21.16 -29.13 -24.07
C GLU A 7 21.53 -27.86 -23.28
N MET A 8 20.94 -27.65 -22.10
CA MET A 8 21.44 -26.62 -21.17
C MET A 8 22.64 -27.23 -20.44
N PRO A 9 23.90 -26.84 -20.76
CA PRO A 9 25.06 -27.43 -20.10
C PRO A 9 24.93 -27.15 -18.60
N LEU A 10 25.12 -28.18 -17.78
CA LEU A 10 24.96 -28.11 -16.32
C LEU A 10 25.76 -26.94 -15.69
N GLY A 11 26.87 -26.55 -16.34
CA GLY A 11 27.67 -25.36 -16.00
C GLY A 11 26.92 -24.03 -16.14
N SER A 12 26.05 -23.85 -17.13
CA SER A 12 25.25 -22.62 -17.28
C SER A 12 24.21 -22.48 -16.18
N LEU A 13 23.61 -23.59 -15.71
CA LEU A 13 22.65 -23.57 -14.62
C LEU A 13 23.32 -23.18 -13.28
N LEU A 14 24.57 -23.61 -13.07
CA LEU A 14 25.37 -23.27 -11.88
C LEU A 14 25.66 -21.78 -11.73
N TRP A 15 25.78 -21.02 -12.83
CA TRP A 15 25.95 -19.55 -12.79
C TRP A 15 24.62 -18.80 -12.89
N PHE A 16 23.65 -19.34 -13.62
CA PHE A 16 22.34 -18.72 -13.79
C PHE A 16 21.59 -18.61 -12.45
N VAL A 17 21.56 -19.69 -11.66
CA VAL A 17 20.84 -19.72 -10.36
C VAL A 17 21.35 -18.64 -9.39
N PRO A 18 22.66 -18.52 -9.08
CA PRO A 18 23.14 -17.49 -8.17
C PRO A 18 22.95 -16.07 -8.72
N LEU A 19 23.15 -15.84 -10.04
CA LEU A 19 22.87 -14.53 -10.64
C LEU A 19 21.39 -14.16 -10.54
N PHE A 20 20.51 -15.13 -10.78
CA PHE A 20 19.06 -14.96 -10.63
C PHE A 20 18.69 -14.61 -9.18
N ILE A 21 19.25 -15.33 -8.20
CA ILE A 21 19.02 -15.04 -6.77
C ILE A 21 19.54 -13.64 -6.41
N CYS A 22 20.74 -13.26 -6.87
CA CYS A 22 21.29 -11.92 -6.65
C CYS A 22 20.42 -10.82 -7.26
N ALA A 23 19.97 -11.00 -8.51
CA ALA A 23 19.07 -10.06 -9.17
C ALA A 23 17.70 -9.98 -8.47
N TRP A 24 17.17 -11.11 -8.00
CA TRP A 24 15.93 -11.16 -7.21
C TRP A 24 16.07 -10.40 -5.89
N ILE A 25 17.16 -10.62 -5.14
CA ILE A 25 17.45 -9.91 -3.90
C ILE A 25 17.64 -8.40 -4.16
N ALA A 26 18.44 -8.04 -5.16
CA ALA A 26 18.70 -6.65 -5.52
C ALA A 26 17.42 -5.92 -5.93
N SER A 27 16.55 -6.56 -6.72
CA SER A 27 15.27 -5.98 -7.11
C SER A 27 14.34 -5.79 -5.90
N GLY A 28 14.27 -6.77 -4.99
CA GLY A 28 13.53 -6.63 -3.72
C GLY A 28 14.01 -5.44 -2.88
N TYR A 29 15.33 -5.27 -2.76
CA TYR A 29 15.94 -4.14 -2.05
C TYR A 29 15.64 -2.80 -2.72
N VAL A 30 15.80 -2.69 -4.04
CA VAL A 30 15.51 -1.43 -4.76
C VAL A 30 14.04 -1.05 -4.63
N VAL A 31 13.13 -2.02 -4.72
CA VAL A 31 11.68 -1.77 -4.56
C VAL A 31 11.36 -1.31 -3.15
N SER A 32 11.97 -1.88 -2.10
CA SER A 32 11.68 -1.44 -0.72
C SER A 32 12.09 0.00 -0.44
N ARG A 33 13.09 0.52 -1.15
CA ARG A 33 13.53 1.92 -1.05
C ARG A 33 12.58 2.90 -1.76
N LYS A 34 11.66 2.42 -2.60
CA LYS A 34 10.64 3.24 -3.26
C LYS A 34 9.43 3.45 -2.35
N GLY A 35 9.54 4.42 -1.44
CA GLY A 35 8.46 4.87 -0.54
C GLY A 35 8.36 4.07 0.76
N TRP A 36 8.33 2.72 0.70
CA TRP A 36 8.13 1.89 1.90
C TRP A 36 9.15 2.19 3.01
N HIS A 37 10.43 2.28 2.66
CA HIS A 37 11.49 2.55 3.64
C HIS A 37 11.30 3.89 4.37
N ALA A 38 10.79 4.93 3.70
CA ALA A 38 10.56 6.23 4.35
C ALA A 38 9.52 6.12 5.48
N PHE A 39 8.42 5.43 5.23
CA PHE A 39 7.41 5.14 6.25
C PHE A 39 7.94 4.23 7.36
N ALA A 40 8.74 3.22 7.01
CA ALA A 40 9.31 2.30 7.99
C ALA A 40 10.28 2.98 8.97
N VAL A 41 11.05 3.96 8.49
CA VAL A 41 11.96 4.75 9.33
C VAL A 41 11.19 5.75 10.18
N LYS A 42 10.15 6.40 9.63
CA LYS A 42 9.38 7.41 10.36
C LYS A 42 8.45 6.80 11.41
N TYR A 43 7.83 5.68 11.08
CA TYR A 43 6.81 5.02 11.90
C TYR A 43 7.13 3.55 12.21
N PRO A 44 8.31 3.25 12.80
CA PRO A 44 8.74 1.87 13.01
C PRO A 44 7.76 1.12 13.91
N ALA A 45 7.32 -0.07 13.48
CA ALA A 45 6.47 -0.92 14.28
C ALA A 45 7.30 -1.99 14.98
N THR A 46 7.48 -1.86 16.30
CA THR A 46 8.24 -2.83 17.11
C THR A 46 7.46 -4.13 17.30
N HIS A 47 6.13 -4.05 17.41
CA HIS A 47 5.26 -5.19 17.65
C HIS A 47 4.03 -5.17 16.74
N PRO A 48 3.63 -6.32 16.18
CA PRO A 48 2.38 -6.40 15.43
C PRO A 48 1.21 -6.22 16.41
N PRO A 49 0.26 -5.31 16.13
CA PRO A 49 -0.93 -5.16 16.97
C PRO A 49 -1.76 -6.43 16.95
N MET A 50 -2.50 -6.67 18.04
CA MET A 50 -3.45 -7.77 18.10
C MET A 50 -4.66 -7.42 17.24
N GLY A 51 -4.98 -8.25 16.26
CA GLY A 51 -6.09 -7.97 15.35
C GLY A 51 -6.15 -8.90 14.16
N ARG A 52 -7.19 -8.72 13.34
CA ARG A 52 -7.36 -9.47 12.10
C ARG A 52 -6.40 -8.92 11.04
N ARG A 53 -5.75 -9.85 10.33
CA ARG A 53 -4.85 -9.53 9.21
C ARG A 53 -5.62 -9.56 7.91
N TYR A 54 -5.50 -8.50 7.13
CA TYR A 54 -6.12 -8.37 5.82
C TYR A 54 -5.06 -8.25 4.75
N THR A 55 -5.22 -8.96 3.65
CA THR A 55 -4.37 -8.79 2.47
C THR A 55 -4.93 -7.65 1.63
N VAL A 56 -4.09 -6.66 1.33
CA VAL A 56 -4.42 -5.53 0.47
C VAL A 56 -4.33 -5.97 -0.99
N SER A 57 -5.33 -5.63 -1.80
CA SER A 57 -5.37 -6.03 -3.20
C SER A 57 -4.34 -5.24 -4.02
N THR A 58 -4.36 -3.91 -3.89
CA THR A 58 -3.37 -3.01 -4.49
C THR A 58 -2.99 -1.96 -3.47
N SER A 59 -1.70 -1.67 -3.35
CA SER A 59 -1.19 -0.59 -2.51
C SER A 59 -0.08 0.16 -3.26
N ASN A 60 -0.19 1.47 -3.35
CA ASN A 60 0.84 2.34 -3.88
C ASN A 60 1.47 3.11 -2.73
N PHE A 61 2.79 3.07 -2.62
CA PHE A 61 3.58 3.88 -1.70
C PHE A 61 4.42 4.83 -2.54
N GLN A 62 3.96 6.07 -2.72
CA GLN A 62 4.59 7.09 -3.56
C GLN A 62 4.88 6.63 -5.00
N SER A 63 6.00 5.93 -5.23
CA SER A 63 6.43 5.38 -6.54
C SER A 63 6.49 3.85 -6.59
N GLY A 64 6.23 3.16 -5.47
CA GLY A 64 6.23 1.70 -5.37
C GLY A 64 4.81 1.14 -5.40
N ARG A 65 4.46 0.41 -6.45
CA ARG A 65 3.19 -0.35 -6.53
C ARG A 65 3.39 -1.78 -6.07
N TYR A 66 2.54 -2.21 -5.14
CA TYR A 66 2.52 -3.55 -4.58
C TYR A 66 1.12 -4.14 -4.76
N GLN A 67 1.05 -5.41 -5.17
CA GLN A 67 -0.24 -6.08 -5.39
C GLN A 67 -0.25 -7.44 -4.70
N GLY A 68 -1.25 -7.67 -3.86
CA GLY A 68 -1.49 -8.95 -3.17
C GLY A 68 -0.41 -9.38 -2.15
N VAL A 69 0.62 -8.58 -1.91
CA VAL A 69 1.73 -8.91 -1.00
C VAL A 69 1.70 -8.14 0.33
N VAL A 70 0.98 -7.01 0.36
CA VAL A 70 0.86 -6.16 1.54
C VAL A 70 -0.27 -6.65 2.43
N ARG A 71 -0.02 -6.65 3.73
CA ARG A 71 -0.94 -7.04 4.78
C ARG A 71 -1.10 -5.90 5.76
N VAL A 72 -2.35 -5.61 6.11
CA VAL A 72 -2.70 -4.58 7.09
C VAL A 72 -3.39 -5.18 8.30
N VAL A 73 -3.18 -4.56 9.45
CA VAL A 73 -3.92 -4.79 10.68
C VAL A 73 -4.37 -3.43 11.20
N PHE A 74 -5.67 -3.29 11.45
CA PHE A 74 -6.23 -2.08 12.04
C PHE A 74 -6.11 -2.15 13.56
N ALA A 75 -5.59 -1.09 14.17
CA ALA A 75 -5.43 -0.93 15.60
C ALA A 75 -5.96 0.46 16.01
N GLU A 76 -6.02 0.72 17.32
CA GLU A 76 -6.49 2.01 17.84
C GLU A 76 -5.52 3.14 17.48
N GLU A 77 -4.22 2.87 17.47
CA GLU A 77 -3.17 3.84 17.15
C GLU A 77 -3.09 4.15 15.66
N GLY A 78 -3.45 3.19 14.80
CA GLY A 78 -3.24 3.32 13.36
C GLY A 78 -3.42 2.05 12.56
N ILE A 79 -2.86 2.07 11.34
CA ILE A 79 -2.83 0.95 10.42
C ILE A 79 -1.41 0.37 10.42
N HIS A 80 -1.28 -0.87 10.88
CA HIS A 80 -0.01 -1.58 10.82
C HIS A 80 0.18 -2.27 9.48
N PHE A 81 1.22 -1.90 8.76
CA PHE A 81 1.62 -2.46 7.48
C PHE A 81 2.71 -3.51 7.64
N SER A 82 2.55 -4.61 6.91
CA SER A 82 3.54 -5.67 6.80
C SER A 82 3.45 -6.32 5.43
N VAL A 83 4.48 -7.07 5.04
CA VAL A 83 4.44 -7.88 3.81
C VAL A 83 4.42 -9.37 4.15
N VAL A 84 4.11 -10.21 3.16
CA VAL A 84 4.28 -11.67 3.29
C VAL A 84 5.73 -12.02 3.63
N ILE A 85 5.92 -13.15 4.32
CA ILE A 85 7.21 -13.52 4.93
C ILE A 85 8.39 -13.55 3.95
N LEU A 86 8.14 -13.87 2.67
CA LEU A 86 9.15 -13.93 1.61
C LEU A 86 9.76 -12.56 1.26
N PHE A 87 9.02 -11.46 1.43
CA PHE A 87 9.50 -10.10 1.14
C PHE A 87 9.85 -9.31 2.40
N ARG A 88 9.72 -9.93 3.59
CA ARG A 88 9.85 -9.22 4.87
C ARG A 88 11.26 -8.69 5.13
N SER A 89 12.30 -9.31 4.59
CA SER A 89 13.70 -8.94 4.86
C SER A 89 14.08 -7.53 4.41
N PHE A 90 13.37 -6.95 3.44
CA PHE A 90 13.65 -5.60 2.93
C PHE A 90 12.54 -4.59 3.27
N HIS A 91 11.40 -5.08 3.76
CA HIS A 91 10.19 -4.32 4.02
C HIS A 91 9.85 -4.40 5.49
N GLU A 92 10.56 -3.59 6.29
CA GLU A 92 10.31 -3.48 7.72
C GLU A 92 8.86 -3.05 7.99
N PRO A 93 8.17 -3.71 8.93
CA PRO A 93 6.80 -3.35 9.27
C PRO A 93 6.74 -1.98 9.93
N PHE A 94 5.64 -1.26 9.69
CA PHE A 94 5.46 0.10 10.19
C PHE A 94 4.00 0.37 10.55
N LEU A 95 3.77 1.33 11.44
CA LEU A 95 2.44 1.66 11.94
C LEU A 95 2.09 3.10 11.56
N LEU A 96 1.26 3.25 10.54
CA LEU A 96 0.82 4.58 10.10
C LEU A 96 -0.29 5.08 11.03
N PRO A 97 -0.14 6.23 11.70
CA PRO A 97 -1.17 6.74 12.58
C PRO A 97 -2.40 7.18 11.78
N TRP A 98 -3.59 7.06 12.39
CA TRP A 98 -4.84 7.49 11.75
C TRP A 98 -4.87 8.99 11.42
N SER A 99 -4.05 9.80 12.09
CA SER A 99 -3.89 11.24 11.80
C SER A 99 -3.33 11.53 10.41
N SER A 100 -2.53 10.61 9.85
CA SER A 100 -1.98 10.74 8.49
C SER A 100 -2.96 10.24 7.42
N VAL A 101 -4.09 9.65 7.82
CA VAL A 101 -5.12 9.20 6.87
C VAL A 101 -6.00 10.38 6.52
N THR A 102 -5.92 10.81 5.26
CA THR A 102 -6.63 11.98 4.76
C THR A 102 -8.11 11.66 4.61
N TRP A 103 -8.42 10.61 3.84
CA TRP A 103 -9.78 10.20 3.51
C TRP A 103 -9.87 8.70 3.21
N VAL A 104 -11.10 8.19 3.30
CA VAL A 104 -11.46 6.81 2.97
C VAL A 104 -12.75 6.86 2.16
N GLU A 105 -12.72 6.26 0.99
CA GLU A 105 -13.85 6.19 0.07
C GLU A 105 -14.34 4.75 -0.08
N GLU A 106 -15.65 4.55 -0.01
CA GLU A 106 -16.28 3.29 -0.37
C GLU A 106 -16.58 3.29 -1.87
N GLN A 107 -16.02 2.33 -2.59
CA GLN A 107 -16.31 2.11 -4.00
C GLN A 107 -17.15 0.86 -4.21
N ALA A 108 -18.21 1.02 -4.99
CA ALA A 108 -19.04 -0.10 -5.42
C ALA A 108 -18.31 -0.89 -6.52
N GLY A 109 -17.97 -2.14 -6.22
CA GLY A 109 -17.42 -3.08 -7.18
C GLY A 109 -18.48 -3.83 -7.97
N ALA A 110 -18.03 -4.57 -8.98
CA ALA A 110 -18.89 -5.52 -9.69
C ALA A 110 -19.39 -6.62 -8.73
N PHE A 111 -20.67 -6.99 -8.82
CA PHE A 111 -21.33 -8.05 -8.04
C PHE A 111 -21.38 -7.84 -6.52
N LYS A 112 -22.10 -6.82 -6.03
CA LYS A 112 -22.34 -6.52 -4.59
C LYS A 112 -21.06 -6.46 -3.72
N SER A 113 -19.90 -6.43 -4.34
CA SER A 113 -18.62 -6.43 -3.66
C SER A 113 -18.22 -4.99 -3.42
N LYS A 114 -18.03 -4.61 -2.17
CA LYS A 114 -17.53 -3.29 -1.80
C LYS A 114 -16.00 -3.30 -1.80
N TRP A 115 -15.40 -2.19 -2.18
CA TRP A 115 -13.98 -1.93 -2.05
C TRP A 115 -13.80 -0.63 -1.29
N PHE A 116 -12.76 -0.53 -0.49
CA PHE A 116 -12.44 0.69 0.23
C PHE A 116 -11.13 1.23 -0.31
N GLN A 117 -11.16 2.43 -0.86
CA GLN A 117 -9.96 3.17 -1.22
C GLN A 117 -9.58 4.04 -0.03
N LEU A 118 -8.36 3.85 0.48
CA LEU A 118 -7.81 4.66 1.55
C LEU A 118 -6.65 5.47 0.99
N HIS A 119 -6.69 6.78 1.19
CA HIS A 119 -5.60 7.68 0.86
C HIS A 119 -5.04 8.29 2.14
N ALA A 120 -3.74 8.18 2.31
CA ALA A 120 -3.00 8.80 3.38
C ALA A 120 -1.89 9.66 2.80
N ASP A 121 -1.77 10.88 3.31
CA ASP A 121 -0.69 11.80 2.95
C ASP A 121 0.11 12.16 4.20
N ASP A 122 1.42 12.07 4.08
CA ASP A 122 2.35 12.31 5.17
C ASP A 122 3.63 12.92 4.61
N GLU A 123 4.45 13.55 5.45
CA GLU A 123 5.76 14.05 5.03
C GLU A 123 6.68 12.95 4.48
N ALA A 124 6.45 11.69 4.88
CA ALA A 124 7.16 10.52 4.33
C ALA A 124 6.71 10.16 2.89
N GLY A 125 5.56 10.68 2.44
CA GLY A 125 4.99 10.49 1.12
C GLY A 125 3.49 10.19 1.16
N SER A 126 2.94 9.80 0.01
CA SER A 126 1.54 9.37 -0.12
C SER A 126 1.39 7.86 -0.16
N ILE A 127 0.27 7.36 0.38
CA ILE A 127 -0.12 5.95 0.38
C ILE A 127 -1.55 5.82 -0.13
N ASP A 128 -1.72 5.05 -1.20
CA ASP A 128 -3.03 4.62 -1.69
C ASP A 128 -3.21 3.13 -1.41
N LEU A 129 -4.33 2.75 -0.81
CA LEU A 129 -4.67 1.36 -0.56
C LEU A 129 -6.04 1.05 -1.15
N LEU A 130 -6.12 -0.11 -1.80
CA LEU A 130 -7.38 -0.72 -2.20
C LEU A 130 -7.62 -1.96 -1.34
N LEU A 131 -8.60 -1.84 -0.46
CA LEU A 131 -8.97 -2.84 0.52
C LEU A 131 -10.26 -3.58 0.09
N PRO A 132 -10.35 -4.90 0.30
CA PRO A 132 -11.56 -5.65 0.01
C PRO A 132 -12.63 -5.36 1.07
N GLY A 133 -13.92 -5.38 0.71
CA GLY A 133 -15.03 -5.06 1.62
C GLY A 133 -15.10 -5.86 2.93
N LYS A 134 -14.36 -6.96 3.05
CA LYS A 134 -14.18 -7.70 4.32
C LYS A 134 -13.55 -6.86 5.45
N VAL A 135 -12.94 -5.73 5.12
CA VAL A 135 -12.36 -4.80 6.11
C VAL A 135 -13.38 -3.86 6.74
N GLU A 136 -14.58 -3.71 6.15
CA GLU A 136 -15.57 -2.68 6.51
C GLU A 136 -15.82 -2.61 8.02
N GLN A 137 -16.09 -3.74 8.66
CA GLN A 137 -16.40 -3.79 10.08
C GLN A 137 -15.24 -3.29 10.95
N ASP A 138 -14.01 -3.75 10.68
CA ASP A 138 -12.83 -3.36 11.46
C ASP A 138 -12.47 -1.90 11.15
N LEU A 139 -12.57 -1.49 9.88
CA LEU A 139 -12.30 -0.13 9.44
C LEU A 139 -13.23 0.88 10.12
N LEU A 140 -14.54 0.64 10.13
CA LEU A 140 -15.53 1.48 10.81
C LEU A 140 -15.39 1.49 12.33
N THR A 141 -14.81 0.44 12.91
CA THR A 141 -14.57 0.36 14.35
C THR A 141 -13.48 1.33 14.79
N TYR A 142 -12.40 1.45 14.00
CA TYR A 142 -11.23 2.26 14.35
C TYR A 142 -11.23 3.64 13.70
N PHE A 143 -11.75 3.77 12.48
CA PHE A 143 -11.80 5.03 11.75
C PHE A 143 -13.11 5.77 12.03
N ARG A 144 -13.05 6.82 12.86
CA ARG A 144 -14.21 7.63 13.25
C ARG A 144 -14.45 8.87 12.38
N LYS A 145 -13.58 9.15 11.42
CA LYS A 145 -13.73 10.31 10.52
C LYS A 145 -14.80 9.98 9.47
N PRO A 146 -15.64 10.94 9.05
CA PRO A 146 -16.63 10.69 8.00
C PRO A 146 -15.95 10.17 6.73
N LEU A 147 -16.53 9.11 6.15
CA LEU A 147 -16.19 8.61 4.83
C LEU A 147 -16.64 9.66 3.81
N GLY A 148 -15.68 10.28 3.11
CA GLY A 148 -15.97 11.34 2.15
C GLY A 148 -14.71 11.76 1.40
N CYS A 149 -14.85 11.95 0.09
CA CYS A 149 -13.89 12.72 -0.70
C CYS A 149 -13.85 14.14 -0.10
N PRO A 150 -12.69 14.82 -0.01
CA PRO A 150 -12.72 16.27 0.10
C PRO A 150 -13.60 16.76 -1.04
N ASP A 151 -14.71 17.40 -0.71
CA ASP A 151 -15.56 18.04 -1.70
C ASP A 151 -14.67 18.94 -2.56
N ASP A 152 -14.95 18.99 -3.86
CA ASP A 152 -14.31 19.87 -4.84
C ASP A 152 -14.64 21.35 -4.53
N ASP A 153 -14.32 21.82 -3.32
CA ASP A 153 -14.51 23.20 -2.83
C ASP A 153 -13.35 24.12 -3.29
N GLU A 154 -12.92 23.97 -4.54
CA GLU A 154 -12.25 25.00 -5.33
C GLU A 154 -13.11 25.09 -6.62
N ASP A 155 -14.13 25.95 -6.70
CA ASP A 155 -14.02 27.36 -7.07
C ASP A 155 -15.33 28.13 -6.79
N GLU A 156 -15.50 28.71 -5.60
CA GLU A 156 -16.31 29.94 -5.44
C GLU A 156 -15.34 31.13 -5.28
N GLU A 157 -14.52 31.39 -6.30
CA GLU A 157 -13.93 32.72 -6.51
C GLU A 157 -15.01 33.61 -7.12
N GLY A 158 -15.82 34.19 -6.23
CA GLY A 158 -16.61 35.36 -6.56
C GLY A 158 -15.68 36.54 -6.83
N ASP A 159 -15.67 37.03 -8.06
CA ASP A 159 -15.59 38.48 -8.25
C ASP A 159 -16.71 38.98 -9.13
N ALA A 160 -17.51 39.83 -8.49
CA ALA A 160 -18.62 40.57 -9.02
C ALA A 160 -18.08 41.60 -10.02
N ALA A 161 -18.68 41.71 -11.19
CA ALA A 161 -19.48 42.88 -11.51
C ALA A 161 -18.92 44.21 -10.94
N ASP A 162 -17.94 44.80 -11.62
CA ASP A 162 -17.86 46.25 -11.71
C ASP A 162 -18.48 46.71 -13.03
N ALA A 163 -19.77 46.99 -12.94
CA ALA A 163 -20.48 47.86 -13.84
C ALA A 163 -21.02 49.02 -13.00
N THR A 164 -20.26 50.12 -12.88
CA THR A 164 -20.79 51.49 -12.85
C THR A 164 -19.65 52.53 -12.80
N ALA A 165 -19.39 53.22 -13.92
CA ALA A 165 -19.33 54.69 -14.06
C ALA A 165 -18.58 55.11 -15.33
#